data_AF-V7DIT3-F1
#
_entry.id   AF-V7DIT3-F1
#
_cell.length_a   1.000
_cell.length_b   1.000
_cell.length_c   1.000
_cell.angle_alpha   90.00
_cell.angle_beta   90.00
_cell.angle_gamma   90.00
#
_symmetry.space_group_name_H-M   'P 1'
#
loop_
_entity.id
_entity.type
_entity.pdbx_description
1 polymer ?
#
loop_
_entity_poly.entity_id
_entity_poly.type
_entity_poly.pdbx_seq_one_letter_code
_entity_poly.pdbx_strand_id
1 'polypeptide(L)'
;MFYLPLPSDQADRLASEPTTDFFTTASVLDAAAVLFVQNLPRQPATASADAQERRFAEIVRIANEVESAAPGRFQGQVAQHFDREAFAMGLGMLGENGIALLSTEVEYQADELLDAEGQWNFQFADSYRQRATPLHPVYLPSLASDLMLSDQQNRLLREFLSGIDESVAVQGFAGTGKTFLIHQFARLLEPQRTLLLALTEGQLRALQARVKDAAAYTALTFGQL
;
A
#
# COMPACT_ATOMS: atom_id res chain seq x y z
N MET A 1 -3.19 -0.43 -6.03
CA MET A 1 -2.73 -1.28 -4.90
C MET A 1 -3.97 -1.92 -4.31
N PHE A 2 -3.98 -3.24 -4.22
CA PHE A 2 -5.09 -4.01 -3.67
C PHE A 2 -4.67 -4.71 -2.37
N TYR A 3 -5.65 -5.19 -1.62
CA TYR A 3 -5.45 -5.80 -0.31
C TYR A 3 -5.83 -7.28 -0.37
N LEU A 4 -4.92 -8.16 0.06
CA LEU A 4 -5.20 -9.59 0.16
C LEU A 4 -6.02 -9.89 1.42
N PRO A 5 -6.97 -10.84 1.37
CA PRO A 5 -7.75 -11.29 2.53
C PRO A 5 -6.87 -12.17 3.43
N LEU A 6 -5.85 -11.55 4.01
CA LEU A 6 -4.92 -12.17 4.94
C LEU A 6 -4.37 -11.08 5.86
N PRO A 7 -4.62 -11.14 7.18
CA PRO A 7 -4.04 -10.25 8.16
C PRO A 7 -2.51 -10.37 8.26
N SER A 8 -1.82 -9.25 8.49
CA SER A 8 -0.36 -9.21 8.58
C SER A 8 0.22 -10.12 9.68
N ASP A 9 -0.40 -10.15 10.86
CA ASP A 9 0.03 -11.00 11.98
C ASP A 9 -0.13 -12.50 11.66
N GLN A 10 -1.17 -12.84 10.92
CA GLN A 10 -1.42 -14.20 10.47
C GLN A 10 -0.42 -14.62 9.39
N ALA A 11 -0.08 -13.72 8.46
CA ALA A 11 0.96 -13.95 7.46
C ALA A 11 2.34 -14.19 8.12
N ASP A 12 2.71 -13.39 9.12
CA ASP A 12 3.96 -13.54 9.85
C ASP A 12 4.06 -14.88 10.58
N ARG A 13 2.95 -15.33 11.20
CA ARG A 13 2.86 -16.65 11.83
C ARG A 13 3.01 -17.77 10.81
N LEU A 14 2.35 -17.67 9.66
CA LEU A 14 2.46 -18.67 8.58
C LEU A 14 3.88 -18.78 8.03
N ALA A 15 4.62 -17.67 7.99
CA ALA A 15 6.02 -17.65 7.55
C ALA A 15 7.00 -18.19 8.61
N SER A 16 6.63 -18.17 9.90
CA SER A 16 7.55 -18.45 11.01
C SER A 16 7.28 -19.78 11.73
N GLU A 17 6.02 -20.18 11.87
CA GLU A 17 5.57 -21.26 12.76
C GLU A 17 4.98 -22.46 11.98
N PRO A 18 4.96 -23.69 12.55
CA PRO A 18 4.23 -24.84 12.00
C PRO A 18 2.73 -24.54 11.84
N THR A 19 2.20 -24.72 10.62
CA THR A 19 0.91 -24.16 10.17
C THR A 19 -0.26 -25.14 10.22
N THR A 20 -0.18 -26.17 11.08
CA THR A 20 -1.13 -27.30 11.07
C THR A 20 -2.59 -26.90 11.32
N ASP A 21 -2.83 -25.83 12.07
CA ASP A 21 -4.18 -25.43 12.47
C ASP A 21 -4.76 -24.29 11.63
N PHE A 22 -3.95 -23.59 10.82
CA PHE A 22 -4.46 -22.48 10.01
C PHE A 22 -5.42 -22.98 8.92
N PHE A 23 -4.99 -23.98 8.16
CA PHE A 23 -5.76 -24.48 7.00
C PHE A 23 -7.05 -25.21 7.38
N THR A 24 -7.23 -25.60 8.65
CA THR A 24 -8.47 -26.23 9.12
C THR A 24 -9.57 -25.22 9.43
N THR A 25 -9.20 -23.98 9.75
CA THR A 25 -10.14 -22.87 10.04
C THR A 25 -10.15 -21.79 8.97
N ALA A 26 -9.19 -21.80 8.05
CA ALA A 26 -9.07 -20.82 6.97
C ALA A 26 -10.33 -20.83 6.08
N SER A 27 -10.74 -19.64 5.62
CA SER A 27 -11.72 -19.51 4.56
C SER A 27 -11.10 -19.83 3.19
N VAL A 28 -11.94 -19.95 2.17
CA VAL A 28 -11.49 -20.13 0.77
C VAL A 28 -10.63 -18.95 0.32
N LEU A 29 -10.98 -17.74 0.75
CA LEU A 29 -10.25 -16.51 0.45
C LEU A 29 -8.87 -16.49 1.10
N ASP A 30 -8.76 -16.92 2.36
CA ASP A 30 -7.47 -17.01 3.06
C ASP A 30 -6.54 -18.02 2.34
N ALA A 31 -7.08 -19.17 1.95
CA ALA A 31 -6.32 -20.17 1.19
C ALA A 31 -5.89 -19.65 -0.20
N ALA A 32 -6.76 -18.89 -0.88
CA ALA A 32 -6.42 -18.25 -2.14
C ALA A 32 -5.32 -17.19 -1.97
N ALA A 33 -5.35 -16.41 -0.89
CA ALA A 33 -4.32 -15.44 -0.54
C ALA A 33 -2.97 -16.14 -0.34
N VAL A 34 -2.94 -17.23 0.42
CA VAL A 34 -1.73 -18.03 0.64
C VAL A 34 -1.18 -18.58 -0.67
N LEU A 35 -2.05 -19.17 -1.50
CA LEU A 35 -1.67 -19.69 -2.81
C LEU A 35 -1.10 -18.62 -3.74
N PHE A 36 -1.68 -17.43 -3.72
CA PHE A 36 -1.23 -16.30 -4.52
C PHE A 36 0.14 -15.81 -4.06
N VAL A 37 0.33 -15.59 -2.75
CA VAL A 37 1.59 -15.12 -2.17
C VAL A 37 2.72 -16.12 -2.44
N GLN A 38 2.52 -17.42 -2.20
CA GLN A 38 3.58 -18.40 -2.42
C GLN A 38 4.01 -18.54 -3.89
N ASN A 39 3.13 -18.20 -4.83
CA ASN A 39 3.45 -18.24 -6.25
C ASN A 39 3.96 -16.90 -6.78
N LEU A 40 3.90 -15.81 -6.02
CA LEU A 40 4.35 -14.48 -6.43
C LEU A 40 5.81 -14.47 -6.91
N PRO A 41 6.78 -15.15 -6.27
CA PRO A 41 8.17 -15.21 -6.75
C PRO A 41 8.36 -15.89 -8.12
N ARG A 42 7.41 -16.74 -8.53
CA ARG A 42 7.44 -17.45 -9.82
C ARG A 42 6.86 -16.61 -10.96
N GLN A 43 6.31 -15.44 -10.65
CA GLN A 43 5.67 -14.58 -11.62
C GLN A 43 6.68 -13.63 -12.29
N PRO A 44 6.39 -13.17 -13.52
CA PRO A 44 7.22 -12.16 -14.17
C PRO A 44 7.22 -10.86 -13.35
N ALA A 45 8.42 -10.36 -13.04
CA ALA A 45 8.65 -9.17 -12.21
C ALA A 45 8.07 -7.85 -12.77
N THR A 46 7.54 -7.86 -14.00
CA THR A 46 7.02 -6.68 -14.71
C THR A 46 5.49 -6.56 -14.68
N ALA A 47 4.79 -7.43 -13.95
CA ALA A 47 3.33 -7.36 -13.86
C ALA A 47 2.90 -6.10 -13.09
N SER A 48 1.94 -5.34 -13.65
CA SER A 48 1.34 -4.20 -12.96
C SER A 48 0.46 -4.67 -11.79
N ALA A 49 0.19 -3.79 -10.82
CA ALA A 49 -0.72 -4.09 -9.70
C ALA A 49 -2.11 -4.55 -10.19
N ASP A 50 -2.64 -3.94 -11.25
CA ASP A 50 -3.93 -4.34 -11.83
C ASP A 50 -3.87 -5.75 -12.45
N ALA A 51 -2.74 -6.12 -13.06
CA ALA A 51 -2.54 -7.47 -13.57
C ALA A 51 -2.44 -8.50 -12.44
N GLN A 52 -1.84 -8.11 -11.31
CA GLN A 52 -1.77 -8.93 -10.10
C GLN A 52 -3.15 -9.12 -9.47
N GLU A 53 -3.95 -8.07 -9.38
CA GLU A 53 -5.31 -8.15 -8.85
C GLU A 53 -6.21 -9.04 -9.70
N ARG A 54 -6.12 -8.93 -11.05
CA ARG A 54 -6.86 -9.82 -11.95
C ARG A 54 -6.46 -11.29 -11.81
N ARG A 55 -5.18 -11.57 -11.56
CA ARG A 55 -4.70 -12.94 -11.28
C ARG A 55 -5.26 -13.46 -9.98
N PHE A 56 -5.28 -12.62 -8.94
CA PHE A 56 -5.89 -12.98 -7.67
C PHE A 56 -7.40 -13.28 -7.84
N ALA A 57 -8.12 -12.41 -8.54
CA ALA A 57 -9.54 -12.63 -8.87
C ALA A 57 -9.77 -13.95 -9.62
N GLU A 58 -8.89 -14.31 -10.56
CA GLU A 58 -8.97 -15.59 -11.28
C GLU A 58 -8.73 -16.79 -10.35
N ILE A 59 -7.81 -16.69 -9.39
CA ILE A 59 -7.62 -17.73 -8.36
C ILE A 59 -8.87 -17.87 -7.51
N VAL A 60 -9.49 -16.76 -7.08
CA VAL A 60 -10.74 -16.78 -6.30
C VAL A 60 -11.86 -17.43 -7.10
N ARG A 61 -12.00 -17.12 -8.39
CA ARG A 61 -12.98 -17.75 -9.29
C ARG A 61 -12.78 -19.27 -9.34
N ILE A 62 -11.55 -19.73 -9.60
CA ILE A 62 -11.22 -21.16 -9.66
C ILE A 62 -11.45 -21.83 -8.30
N ALA A 63 -11.08 -21.17 -7.20
CA ALA A 63 -11.28 -21.69 -5.85
C ALA A 63 -12.77 -21.92 -5.56
N ASN A 64 -13.63 -20.95 -5.90
CA ASN A 64 -15.08 -21.05 -5.76
C ASN A 64 -15.67 -22.18 -6.63
N GLU A 65 -15.18 -22.36 -7.86
CA GLU A 65 -15.59 -23.48 -8.72
C GLU A 65 -15.22 -24.84 -8.11
N VAL A 66 -13.99 -24.99 -7.60
CA VAL A 66 -13.52 -26.22 -6.95
C VAL A 66 -14.33 -26.53 -5.69
N GLU A 67 -14.59 -25.52 -4.86
CA GLU A 67 -15.36 -25.66 -3.63
C GLU A 67 -16.84 -25.96 -3.89
N SER A 68 -17.42 -25.40 -4.96
CA SER A 68 -18.79 -25.74 -5.38
C SER A 68 -18.93 -27.20 -5.79
N ALA A 69 -17.88 -27.79 -6.38
CA ALA A 69 -17.86 -29.18 -6.80
C ALA A 69 -17.54 -30.15 -5.65
N ALA A 70 -16.66 -29.75 -4.73
CA ALA A 70 -16.25 -30.54 -3.59
C ALA A 70 -15.79 -29.62 -2.43
N PRO A 71 -16.64 -29.41 -1.40
CA PRO A 71 -16.29 -28.58 -0.26
C PRO A 71 -15.02 -29.05 0.46
N GLY A 72 -14.15 -28.11 0.81
CA GLY A 72 -12.86 -28.31 1.49
C GLY A 72 -11.73 -28.81 0.57
N ARG A 73 -11.99 -29.06 -0.72
CA ARG A 73 -10.99 -29.60 -1.63
C ARG A 73 -9.90 -28.59 -1.97
N PHE A 74 -10.27 -27.33 -2.20
CA PHE A 74 -9.29 -26.30 -2.56
C PHE A 74 -8.38 -26.03 -1.37
N GLN A 75 -8.95 -25.87 -0.18
CA GLN A 75 -8.21 -25.66 1.07
C GLN A 75 -7.26 -26.83 1.35
N GLY A 76 -7.74 -28.07 1.19
CA GLY A 76 -6.91 -29.26 1.35
C GLY A 76 -5.74 -29.32 0.36
N GLN A 77 -5.94 -28.91 -0.89
CA GLN A 77 -4.86 -28.84 -1.88
C GLN A 77 -3.83 -27.76 -1.53
N VAL A 78 -4.28 -26.58 -1.11
CA VAL A 78 -3.36 -25.49 -0.70
C VAL A 78 -2.55 -25.92 0.52
N ALA A 79 -3.18 -26.56 1.50
CA ALA A 79 -2.51 -27.07 2.69
C ALA A 79 -1.43 -28.13 2.36
N GLN A 80 -1.71 -29.05 1.43
CA GLN A 80 -0.77 -30.08 1.01
C GLN A 80 0.43 -29.53 0.22
N HIS A 81 0.21 -28.44 -0.53
CA HIS A 81 1.23 -27.81 -1.36
C HIS A 81 1.82 -26.55 -0.73
N PHE A 82 1.55 -26.29 0.55
CA PHE A 82 2.06 -25.11 1.22
C PHE A 82 3.57 -25.19 1.38
N ASP A 83 4.26 -24.25 0.73
CA ASP A 83 5.70 -24.09 0.84
C ASP A 83 6.00 -22.80 1.61
N ARG A 84 6.48 -22.96 2.85
CA ARG A 84 6.78 -21.85 3.75
C ARG A 84 7.87 -20.94 3.19
N GLU A 85 8.91 -21.49 2.58
CA GLU A 85 10.02 -20.67 2.06
C GLU A 85 9.52 -19.84 0.87
N ALA A 86 8.77 -20.46 -0.04
CA ALA A 86 8.16 -19.76 -1.16
C ALA A 86 7.17 -18.67 -0.69
N PHE A 87 6.37 -18.97 0.34
CA PHE A 87 5.44 -18.02 0.95
C PHE A 87 6.17 -16.83 1.59
N ALA A 88 7.21 -17.08 2.40
CA ALA A 88 8.00 -16.02 3.03
C ALA A 88 8.71 -15.12 1.99
N MET A 89 9.25 -15.71 0.91
CA MET A 89 9.79 -14.93 -0.21
C MET A 89 8.71 -14.09 -0.88
N GLY A 90 7.51 -14.66 -1.09
CA GLY A 90 6.36 -13.96 -1.63
C GLY A 90 5.92 -12.76 -0.80
N LEU A 91 5.91 -12.88 0.54
CA LEU A 91 5.59 -11.78 1.45
C LEU A 91 6.54 -10.59 1.25
N GLY A 92 7.83 -10.85 1.09
CA GLY A 92 8.84 -9.82 0.81
C GLY A 92 8.62 -9.06 -0.50
N MET A 93 7.89 -9.65 -1.46
CA MET A 93 7.64 -9.07 -2.78
C MET A 93 6.31 -8.31 -2.91
N LEU A 94 5.45 -8.32 -1.88
CA LEU A 94 4.12 -7.73 -1.96
C LEU A 94 4.16 -6.23 -2.25
N GLY A 95 4.98 -5.48 -1.51
CA GLY A 95 5.06 -4.02 -1.63
C GLY A 95 5.48 -3.55 -3.01
N GLU A 96 6.44 -4.24 -3.65
CA GLU A 96 6.93 -3.93 -5.00
C GLU A 96 5.89 -4.26 -6.08
N ASN A 97 5.04 -5.25 -5.84
CA ASN A 97 3.95 -5.65 -6.73
C ASN A 97 2.65 -4.83 -6.51
N GLY A 98 2.69 -3.82 -5.62
CA GLY A 98 1.53 -3.00 -5.31
C GLY A 98 0.43 -3.77 -4.57
N ILE A 99 0.83 -4.70 -3.71
CA ILE A 99 -0.04 -5.58 -2.93
C ILE A 99 0.18 -5.28 -1.45
N ALA A 100 -0.90 -5.22 -0.69
CA ALA A 100 -0.86 -5.06 0.75
C ALA A 100 -1.67 -6.17 1.45
N LEU A 101 -1.37 -6.42 2.71
CA LEU A 101 -2.16 -7.28 3.58
C LEU A 101 -3.21 -6.44 4.32
N LEU A 102 -4.27 -7.09 4.78
CA LEU A 102 -5.25 -6.41 5.63
C LEU A 102 -4.64 -6.15 7.01
N SER A 103 -4.93 -4.98 7.56
CA SER A 103 -4.61 -4.66 8.95
C SER A 103 -5.67 -5.27 9.86
N THR A 104 -5.22 -5.84 10.98
CA THR A 104 -6.09 -6.28 12.08
C THR A 104 -6.75 -5.13 12.83
N GLU A 105 -6.25 -3.91 12.65
CA GLU A 105 -6.74 -2.70 13.32
C GLU A 105 -7.92 -2.04 12.59
N VAL A 106 -8.18 -2.42 11.33
CA VAL A 106 -9.21 -1.80 10.49
C VAL A 106 -10.39 -2.76 10.37
N GLU A 107 -11.55 -2.35 10.85
CA GLU A 107 -12.77 -3.15 10.73
C GLU A 107 -13.25 -3.20 9.27
N TYR A 108 -13.49 -4.41 8.78
CA TYR A 108 -14.14 -4.70 7.51
C TYR A 108 -15.03 -5.94 7.68
N GLN A 109 -16.09 -6.04 6.90
CA GLN A 109 -16.87 -7.26 6.83
C GLN A 109 -16.37 -8.14 5.68
N ALA A 110 -16.33 -9.46 5.91
CA ALA A 110 -15.75 -10.42 4.97
C ALA A 110 -16.57 -10.56 3.67
N ASP A 111 -17.86 -10.24 3.72
CA ASP A 111 -18.76 -10.16 2.56
C ASP A 111 -18.42 -9.01 1.62
N GLU A 112 -17.77 -7.94 2.11
CA GLU A 112 -17.35 -6.81 1.27
C GLU A 112 -16.20 -7.16 0.31
N LEU A 113 -15.45 -8.23 0.59
CA LEU A 113 -14.35 -8.73 -0.26
C LEU A 113 -14.86 -9.34 -1.56
N LEU A 114 -16.13 -9.75 -1.58
CA LEU A 114 -16.79 -10.34 -2.73
C LEU A 114 -17.90 -9.41 -3.24
N ASP A 115 -18.21 -9.48 -4.53
CA ASP A 115 -19.38 -8.83 -5.11
C ASP A 115 -20.65 -9.65 -4.87
N ALA A 116 -21.80 -9.15 -5.36
CA ALA A 116 -23.09 -9.81 -5.20
C ALA A 116 -23.14 -11.18 -5.90
N GLU A 117 -22.25 -11.41 -6.86
CA GLU A 117 -22.08 -12.65 -7.62
C GLU A 117 -21.05 -13.60 -6.97
N GLY A 118 -20.47 -13.24 -5.82
CA GLY A 118 -19.47 -14.02 -5.11
C GLY A 118 -18.09 -14.03 -5.77
N GLN A 119 -17.82 -13.08 -6.68
CA GLN A 119 -16.52 -12.87 -7.31
C GLN A 119 -15.73 -11.80 -6.57
N TRP A 120 -14.44 -11.67 -6.88
CA TRP A 120 -13.57 -10.67 -6.24
C TRP A 120 -14.07 -9.23 -6.47
N ASN A 121 -14.25 -8.48 -5.40
CA ASN A 121 -14.67 -7.08 -5.46
C ASN A 121 -13.49 -6.12 -5.68
N PHE A 122 -13.31 -5.65 -6.92
CA PHE A 122 -12.28 -4.66 -7.27
C PHE A 122 -12.47 -3.29 -6.59
N GLN A 123 -13.67 -2.96 -6.11
CA GLN A 123 -13.94 -1.68 -5.43
C GLN A 123 -13.63 -1.73 -3.92
N PHE A 124 -13.44 -2.93 -3.37
CA PHE A 124 -13.12 -3.10 -1.96
C PHE A 124 -11.85 -2.36 -1.57
N ALA A 125 -10.80 -2.42 -2.41
CA ALA A 125 -9.51 -1.81 -2.11
C ALA A 125 -9.60 -0.29 -1.88
N ASP A 126 -10.45 0.41 -2.63
CA ASP A 126 -10.64 1.85 -2.47
C ASP A 126 -11.44 2.18 -1.20
N SER A 127 -12.50 1.42 -0.93
CA SER A 127 -13.32 1.57 0.28
C SER A 127 -12.54 1.22 1.56
N TYR A 128 -11.71 0.18 1.51
CA TYR A 128 -10.82 -0.22 2.58
C TYR A 128 -9.73 0.84 2.82
N ARG A 129 -9.12 1.37 1.75
CA ARG A 129 -8.10 2.44 1.88
C ARG A 129 -8.64 3.68 2.57
N GLN A 130 -9.89 4.07 2.28
CA GLN A 130 -10.53 5.20 2.95
C GLN A 130 -10.74 4.95 4.46
N ARG A 131 -10.97 3.70 4.89
CA ARG A 131 -11.10 3.31 6.30
C ARG A 131 -9.74 3.15 6.99
N ALA A 132 -8.78 2.51 6.31
CA ALA A 132 -7.45 2.22 6.84
C ALA A 132 -6.55 3.47 6.90
N THR A 133 -6.83 4.47 6.08
CA THR A 133 -6.14 5.76 6.11
C THR A 133 -7.19 6.86 5.92
N PRO A 134 -7.99 7.15 6.96
CA PRO A 134 -9.00 8.20 6.86
C PRO A 134 -8.28 9.51 6.60
N LEU A 135 -8.50 10.05 5.40
CA LEU A 135 -8.02 11.37 5.07
C LEU A 135 -8.98 12.37 5.73
N HIS A 136 -8.49 13.13 6.69
CA HIS A 136 -9.27 14.15 7.36
C HIS A 136 -9.10 15.49 6.66
N PRO A 137 -10.18 16.29 6.50
CA PRO A 137 -10.06 17.69 6.16
C PRO A 137 -9.25 18.40 7.25
N VAL A 138 -8.08 18.92 6.88
CA VAL A 138 -7.28 19.77 7.74
C VAL A 138 -7.32 21.18 7.17
N TYR A 139 -7.92 22.09 7.94
CA TYR A 139 -7.85 23.51 7.66
C TYR A 139 -6.55 24.07 8.24
N LEU A 140 -5.69 24.59 7.36
CA LEU A 140 -4.48 25.32 7.74
C LEU A 140 -4.61 26.74 7.21
N PRO A 141 -4.70 27.77 8.08
CA PRO A 141 -4.84 29.16 7.65
C PRO A 141 -3.76 29.63 6.67
N SER A 142 -2.57 29.03 6.73
CA SER A 142 -1.43 29.28 5.86
C SER A 142 -1.54 28.64 4.47
N LEU A 143 -2.43 27.66 4.28
CA LEU A 143 -2.69 26.99 3.01
C LEU A 143 -4.17 27.18 2.66
N ALA A 144 -4.45 28.05 1.69
CA ALA A 144 -5.80 28.46 1.28
C ALA A 144 -6.69 27.35 0.65
N SER A 145 -6.47 26.07 0.98
CA SER A 145 -7.16 24.92 0.41
C SER A 145 -7.49 23.89 1.49
N ASP A 146 -8.70 23.33 1.44
CA ASP A 146 -9.09 22.16 2.24
C ASP A 146 -8.20 20.98 1.86
N LEU A 147 -7.29 20.59 2.75
CA LEU A 147 -6.38 19.47 2.52
C LEU A 147 -6.97 18.20 3.13
N MET A 148 -7.00 17.13 2.34
CA MET A 148 -7.31 15.78 2.82
C MET A 148 -6.00 15.11 3.20
N LEU A 149 -5.73 14.98 4.50
CA LEU A 149 -4.48 14.44 5.04
C LEU A 149 -4.76 13.22 5.91
N SER A 150 -3.90 12.21 5.84
CA SER A 150 -3.91 11.17 6.88
C SER A 150 -3.45 11.75 8.22
N ASP A 151 -3.76 11.10 9.33
CA ASP A 151 -3.30 11.55 10.65
C ASP A 151 -1.78 11.71 10.74
N GLN A 152 -1.02 10.80 10.11
CA GLN A 152 0.44 10.90 10.05
C GLN A 152 0.91 12.11 9.24
N GLN A 153 0.28 12.39 8.10
CA GLN A 153 0.58 13.56 7.28
C GLN A 153 0.20 14.86 8.00
N ASN A 154 -0.95 14.89 8.67
CA ASN A 154 -1.41 16.01 9.48
C ASN A 154 -0.45 16.29 10.65
N ARG A 155 0.01 15.25 11.36
CA ARG A 155 1.00 15.37 12.44
C ARG A 155 2.32 15.95 11.94
N LEU A 156 2.89 15.39 10.87
CA LEU A 156 4.12 15.90 10.25
C LEU A 156 3.98 17.35 9.80
N LEU A 157 2.84 17.71 9.21
CA LEU A 157 2.59 19.07 8.73
C LEU A 157 2.46 20.07 9.89
N ARG A 158 1.83 19.68 11.01
CA ARG A 158 1.74 20.51 12.22
C ARG A 158 3.08 20.66 12.92
N GLU A 159 3.88 19.61 12.97
CA GLU A 159 5.24 19.63 13.51
C GLU A 159 6.12 20.61 12.73
N PHE A 160 6.12 20.50 11.40
CA PHE A 160 6.80 21.46 10.52
C PHE A 160 6.32 22.91 10.73
N LEU A 161 5.01 23.14 10.85
CA LEU A 161 4.45 24.47 11.10
C LEU A 161 4.79 25.02 12.50
N SER A 162 5.00 24.15 13.48
CA SER A 162 5.35 24.56 14.85
C SER A 162 6.82 24.97 15.00
N GLY A 163 7.68 24.55 14.07
CA GLY A 163 9.11 24.85 14.07
C GLY A 163 9.68 24.90 12.65
N ILE A 164 9.35 25.96 11.90
CA ILE A 164 9.84 26.15 10.51
C ILE A 164 11.39 26.26 10.47
N ASP A 165 11.99 26.71 11.57
CA ASP A 165 13.45 26.82 11.72
C ASP A 165 14.11 25.51 12.21
N GLU A 166 13.33 24.45 12.48
CA GLU A 166 13.84 23.16 12.94
C GLU A 166 14.02 22.16 11.80
N SER A 167 14.93 21.21 11.98
CA SER A 167 15.20 20.18 10.99
C SER A 167 14.13 19.09 11.06
N VAL A 168 13.40 18.89 9.95
CA VAL A 168 12.39 17.83 9.83
C VAL A 168 12.86 16.76 8.84
N ALA A 169 12.86 15.50 9.27
CA ALA A 169 13.15 14.36 8.42
C ALA A 169 11.87 13.56 8.13
N VAL A 170 11.51 13.44 6.85
CA VAL A 170 10.32 12.67 6.42
C VAL A 170 10.77 11.39 5.75
N GLN A 171 10.50 10.26 6.40
CA GLN A 171 10.69 8.92 5.84
C GLN A 171 9.32 8.27 5.57
N GLY A 172 9.17 7.61 4.44
CA GLY A 172 7.97 6.85 4.11
C GLY A 172 8.24 5.88 2.97
N PHE A 173 7.41 4.85 2.81
CA PHE A 173 7.51 3.89 1.70
C PHE A 173 7.02 4.52 0.38
N ALA A 174 7.30 3.89 -0.77
CA ALA A 174 6.76 4.35 -2.05
C ALA A 174 5.22 4.38 -2.00
N GLY A 175 4.59 5.41 -2.57
CA GLY A 175 3.13 5.53 -2.56
C GLY A 175 2.50 6.16 -1.30
N THR A 176 3.27 6.44 -0.24
CA THR A 176 2.76 7.04 1.04
C THR A 176 2.47 8.56 0.97
N GLY A 177 2.46 9.15 -0.23
CA GLY A 177 2.17 10.57 -0.40
C GLY A 177 3.31 11.54 -0.05
N LYS A 178 4.57 11.07 0.09
CA LYS A 178 5.75 11.95 0.30
C LYS A 178 5.82 13.09 -0.70
N THR A 179 5.55 12.80 -1.97
CA THR A 179 5.50 13.77 -3.05
C THR A 179 4.46 14.86 -2.80
N PHE A 180 3.30 14.48 -2.28
CA PHE A 180 2.23 15.40 -1.93
C PHE A 180 2.63 16.26 -0.71
N LEU A 181 3.30 15.68 0.30
CA LEU A 181 3.84 16.43 1.43
C LEU A 181 4.88 17.47 1.01
N ILE A 182 5.83 17.10 0.13
CA ILE A 182 6.83 18.04 -0.41
C ILE A 182 6.15 19.23 -1.09
N HIS A 183 5.11 18.98 -1.90
CA HIS A 183 4.32 20.05 -2.51
C HIS A 183 3.68 20.97 -1.45
N GLN A 184 3.11 20.42 -0.37
CA GLN A 184 2.51 21.23 0.69
C GLN A 184 3.56 22.03 1.49
N PHE A 185 4.71 21.44 1.81
CA PHE A 185 5.80 22.15 2.49
C PHE A 185 6.35 23.27 1.64
N ALA A 186 6.56 23.06 0.34
CA ALA A 186 7.03 24.10 -0.54
C ALA A 186 6.08 25.30 -0.55
N ARG A 187 4.76 25.08 -0.58
CA ARG A 187 3.77 26.17 -0.51
C ARG A 187 3.80 26.99 0.79
N LEU A 188 4.35 26.44 1.87
CA LEU A 188 4.49 27.09 3.17
C LEU A 188 5.81 27.85 3.32
N LEU A 189 6.80 27.56 2.47
CA LEU A 189 8.13 28.13 2.54
C LEU A 189 8.25 29.40 1.67
N GLU A 190 9.09 30.33 2.10
CA GLU A 190 9.38 31.54 1.32
C GLU A 190 10.36 31.21 0.18
N PRO A 191 9.98 31.36 -1.11
CA PRO A 191 10.81 30.92 -2.23
C PRO A 191 12.21 31.55 -2.25
N GLN A 192 12.31 32.84 -1.87
CA GLN A 192 13.57 33.60 -1.87
C GLN A 192 14.55 33.15 -0.78
N ARG A 193 14.08 32.46 0.25
CA ARG A 193 14.88 31.97 1.38
C ARG A 193 15.03 30.45 1.37
N THR A 194 14.50 29.79 0.34
CA THR A 194 14.41 28.33 0.28
C THR A 194 15.26 27.79 -0.85
N LEU A 195 16.17 26.87 -0.51
CA LEU A 195 16.99 26.14 -1.45
C LEU A 195 16.45 24.72 -1.61
N LEU A 196 16.10 24.36 -2.85
CA LEU A 196 15.64 23.02 -3.21
C LEU A 196 16.82 22.19 -3.71
N LEU A 197 17.09 21.06 -3.05
CA LEU A 197 18.22 20.19 -3.38
C LEU A 197 17.75 18.79 -3.76
N ALA A 198 18.40 18.24 -4.78
CA ALA A 198 18.21 16.86 -5.20
C ALA A 198 19.54 16.23 -5.64
N LEU A 199 19.57 14.89 -5.67
CA LEU A 199 20.77 14.15 -6.09
C LEU A 199 20.98 14.21 -7.60
N THR A 200 19.88 14.22 -8.37
CA THR A 200 19.93 14.22 -9.84
C THR A 200 19.07 15.34 -10.42
N GLU A 201 19.41 15.80 -11.62
CA GLU A 201 18.59 16.80 -12.33
C GLU A 201 17.17 16.30 -12.60
N GLY A 202 17.01 15.00 -12.86
CA GLY A 202 15.68 14.39 -13.06
C GLY A 202 14.79 14.53 -11.83
N GLN A 203 15.36 14.30 -10.63
CA GLN A 203 14.66 14.52 -9.36
C GLN A 203 14.37 16.00 -9.12
N LEU A 204 15.31 16.88 -9.44
CA LEU A 204 15.15 18.32 -9.30
C LEU A 204 14.00 18.85 -10.17
N ARG A 205 13.94 18.44 -11.45
CA ARG A 205 12.84 18.77 -12.36
C ARG A 205 11.51 18.20 -11.88
N ALA A 206 11.50 16.97 -11.37
CA ALA A 206 10.29 16.37 -10.82
C ALA A 206 9.80 17.09 -9.56
N LEU A 207 10.70 17.68 -8.77
CA LEU A 207 10.37 18.48 -7.61
C LEU A 207 9.86 19.87 -8.03
N GLN A 208 10.53 20.53 -8.96
CA GLN A 208 10.10 21.82 -9.54
C GLN A 208 8.72 21.73 -10.23
N ALA A 209 8.44 20.66 -10.98
CA ALA A 209 7.14 20.46 -11.62
C ALA A 209 5.97 20.35 -10.63
N ARG A 210 6.27 20.17 -9.34
CA ARG A 210 5.32 19.98 -8.24
C ARG A 210 5.35 21.14 -7.24
N VAL A 211 6.01 22.24 -7.54
CA VAL A 211 5.97 23.44 -6.72
C VAL A 211 5.33 24.54 -7.54
N LYS A 212 4.36 25.24 -6.94
CA LYS A 212 3.76 26.41 -7.58
C LYS A 212 4.82 27.52 -7.66
N ASP A 213 4.94 28.15 -8.82
CA ASP A 213 5.94 29.19 -9.07
C ASP A 213 7.39 28.72 -8.85
N ALA A 214 7.72 27.52 -9.34
CA ALA A 214 9.05 26.91 -9.21
C ALA A 214 10.22 27.79 -9.67
N ALA A 215 9.97 28.75 -10.58
CA ALA A 215 10.96 29.73 -11.03
C ALA A 215 11.37 30.73 -9.92
N ALA A 216 10.58 30.86 -8.85
CA ALA A 216 10.89 31.70 -7.70
C ALA A 216 11.83 31.01 -6.68
N TYR A 217 12.06 29.71 -6.81
CA TYR A 217 12.93 28.94 -5.92
C TYR A 217 14.34 28.82 -6.51
N THR A 218 15.34 28.87 -5.63
CA THR A 218 16.69 28.41 -6.01
C THR A 218 16.69 26.89 -5.95
N ALA A 219 17.04 26.24 -7.06
CA ALA A 219 17.03 24.78 -7.17
C ALA A 219 18.36 24.30 -7.75
N LEU A 220 19.08 23.47 -7.00
CA LEU A 220 20.41 22.96 -7.37
C LEU A 220 20.49 21.46 -7.13
N THR A 221 21.37 20.79 -7.87
CA THR A 221 21.83 19.47 -7.47
C THR A 221 22.96 19.58 -6.45
N PHE A 222 23.19 18.54 -5.65
CA PHE A 222 24.32 18.54 -4.71
C PHE A 222 25.70 18.73 -5.37
N GLY A 223 25.83 18.43 -6.67
CA GLY A 223 27.08 18.68 -7.41
C GLY A 223 27.24 20.11 -7.93
N GLN A 224 26.20 20.94 -7.81
CA GLN A 224 26.18 22.35 -8.23
C GLN A 224 26.21 23.32 -7.04
N LEU A 225 26.22 22.78 -5.82
CA LEU A 225 26.31 23.52 -4.57
C LEU A 225 27.76 23.83 -4.23
#